data_AF-A0A9X9WG30-F1
#
_entry.id   AF-A0A9X9WG30-F1
#
_cell.length_a   1.000
_cell.length_b   1.000
_cell.length_c   1.000
_cell.angle_alpha   90.00
_cell.angle_beta   90.00
_cell.angle_gamma   90.00
#
_symmetry.space_group_name_H-M   'P 1'
#
loop_
_entity.id
_entity.type
_entity.pdbx_description
1 polymer ?
#
loop_
_entity_poly.entity_id
_entity_poly.type
_entity_poly.pdbx_seq_one_letter_code
_entity_poly.pdbx_strand_id
1 'polypeptide(L)'
;MPAGWGLTVPTGLAATIAAIGSEKGLPYFDVAVNGTVNEAGAIRIDVAEAVAAKPGAVFTLSIVAHVAAGALPSGAAASFGLEERSADAALGVARANASLNAHGDRVTLTLSDAAGLAFVRPVIEVAIPAGAAVDLTLRIGPARLYAGAEEPEARIFAGGTASDMPIEVGGAGFIPGFTEQMEGLAPGESRDIDVTFPADYGSAELAGKHARFTIAAKALKTRTPRAVDDELAKAVGMADLGALKEAIRGSLQREYDALSRLKVKRALLDSLADRASFAVPDGMVDAEFNQIWQRVEADLKAGRLDDEDKGKDEATLRNEYRTIAERRIRLGLMLSEIGRANNVQVGQEEMTRAVYQEASRYPGQEQQVLEFFRKNPQAAENLRAPLFEEKVVDFMLELAKVTERQVAPEELTAAA
;
A
#
# COMPACT_ATOMS: atom_id res chain seq x y z
N MET A 1 27.11 4.66 -26.16
CA MET A 1 27.02 4.95 -24.71
C MET A 1 25.91 4.10 -24.11
N PRO A 2 25.98 3.72 -22.83
CA PRO A 2 24.82 3.20 -22.10
C PRO A 2 23.63 4.16 -22.18
N ALA A 3 22.42 3.63 -22.03
CA ALA A 3 21.20 4.46 -22.06
C ALA A 3 21.28 5.57 -20.99
N GLY A 4 20.93 6.80 -21.37
CA GLY A 4 20.98 7.95 -20.47
C GLY A 4 22.36 8.60 -20.30
N TRP A 5 23.39 8.18 -21.05
CA TRP A 5 24.70 8.81 -21.03
C TRP A 5 25.06 9.45 -22.39
N GLY A 6 25.57 10.68 -22.34
CA GLY A 6 26.15 11.41 -23.46
C GLY A 6 27.68 11.41 -23.41
N LEU A 7 28.31 11.46 -24.58
CA LEU A 7 29.76 11.61 -24.73
C LEU A 7 30.05 12.57 -25.87
N THR A 8 30.83 13.60 -25.58
CA THR A 8 31.37 14.54 -26.56
C THR A 8 32.89 14.55 -26.42
N VAL A 9 33.60 14.46 -27.54
CA VAL A 9 35.08 14.55 -27.56
C VAL A 9 35.54 15.66 -28.49
N PRO A 10 36.69 16.31 -28.21
CA PRO A 10 37.27 17.33 -29.08
C PRO A 10 37.64 16.77 -30.46
N THR A 11 37.67 17.65 -31.46
CA THR A 11 38.09 17.30 -32.81
C THR A 11 39.52 16.77 -32.82
N GLY A 12 39.72 15.62 -33.47
CA GLY A 12 41.01 14.90 -33.50
C GLY A 12 41.10 13.73 -32.52
N LEU A 13 40.13 13.58 -31.61
CA LEU A 13 39.99 12.39 -30.78
C LEU A 13 38.87 11.48 -31.30
N ALA A 14 39.09 10.17 -31.16
CA ALA A 14 38.08 9.14 -31.33
C ALA A 14 37.80 8.49 -29.96
N ALA A 15 36.54 8.12 -29.73
CA ALA A 15 36.14 7.43 -28.51
C ALA A 15 35.26 6.22 -28.81
N THR A 16 35.50 5.13 -28.09
CA THR A 16 34.74 3.88 -28.18
C THR A 16 34.43 3.33 -26.79
N ILE A 17 33.33 2.60 -26.68
CA ILE A 17 33.04 1.84 -25.46
C ILE A 17 33.92 0.59 -25.46
N ALA A 18 34.84 0.51 -24.50
CA ALA A 18 35.78 -0.59 -24.37
C ALA A 18 35.22 -1.76 -23.55
N ALA A 19 34.40 -1.46 -22.53
CA ALA A 19 33.75 -2.48 -21.69
C ALA A 19 32.48 -1.91 -21.02
N ILE A 20 31.57 -2.81 -20.64
CA ILE A 20 30.44 -2.53 -19.75
C ILE A 20 30.37 -3.71 -18.79
N GLY A 21 30.27 -3.45 -17.49
CA GLY A 21 30.30 -4.51 -16.48
C GLY A 21 29.92 -4.02 -15.10
N SER A 22 30.32 -4.78 -14.09
CA SER A 22 30.16 -4.41 -12.68
C SER A 22 31.45 -4.62 -11.90
N GLU A 23 31.72 -3.72 -10.95
CA GLU A 23 32.88 -3.78 -10.06
C GLU A 23 32.40 -3.53 -8.64
N LYS A 24 32.70 -4.46 -7.72
CA LYS A 24 32.22 -4.44 -6.33
C LYS A 24 30.69 -4.25 -6.21
N GLY A 25 29.94 -4.79 -7.17
CA GLY A 25 28.48 -4.69 -7.23
C GLY A 25 27.93 -3.39 -7.82
N LEU A 26 28.78 -2.44 -8.24
CA LEU A 26 28.37 -1.22 -8.92
C LEU A 26 28.56 -1.34 -10.43
N PRO A 27 27.58 -0.95 -11.26
CA PRO A 27 27.75 -0.98 -12.71
C PRO A 27 28.79 0.05 -13.17
N TYR A 28 29.54 -0.27 -14.22
CA TYR A 28 30.46 0.66 -14.86
C TYR A 28 30.46 0.48 -16.38
N PHE A 29 30.98 1.49 -17.08
CA PHE A 29 31.39 1.38 -18.46
C PHE A 29 32.75 2.05 -18.66
N ASP A 30 33.53 1.48 -19.58
CA ASP A 30 34.85 1.97 -19.94
C ASP A 30 34.78 2.68 -21.29
N VAL A 31 35.32 3.89 -21.36
CA VAL A 31 35.44 4.69 -22.58
C VAL A 31 36.92 4.79 -22.94
N ALA A 32 37.32 4.12 -24.01
CA ALA A 32 38.64 4.30 -24.60
C ALA A 32 38.64 5.56 -25.48
N VAL A 33 39.59 6.45 -25.26
CA VAL A 33 39.77 7.69 -26.03
C VAL A 33 41.20 7.72 -26.56
N ASN A 34 41.35 7.88 -27.87
CA ASN A 34 42.65 7.97 -28.54
C ASN A 34 42.68 9.05 -29.61
N GLY A 35 43.87 9.56 -29.91
CA GLY A 35 44.10 10.52 -31.00
C GLY A 35 44.98 11.70 -30.59
N THR A 36 44.92 12.77 -31.36
CA THR A 36 45.63 14.02 -31.05
C THR A 36 44.67 15.18 -31.20
N VAL A 37 44.57 15.99 -30.16
CA VAL A 37 43.65 17.12 -30.10
C VAL A 37 44.13 18.23 -31.03
N ASN A 38 43.27 18.68 -31.96
CA ASN A 38 43.62 19.76 -32.89
C ASN A 38 43.59 21.14 -32.21
N GLU A 39 42.57 21.40 -31.40
CA GLU A 39 42.35 22.64 -30.65
C GLU A 39 41.95 22.31 -29.22
N ALA A 40 42.32 23.15 -28.26
CA ALA A 40 42.02 22.91 -26.85
C ALA A 40 40.51 22.66 -26.64
N GLY A 41 40.17 21.61 -25.92
CA GLY A 41 38.78 21.19 -25.72
C GLY A 41 38.63 20.25 -24.53
N ALA A 42 37.44 19.70 -24.32
CA ALA A 42 37.20 18.76 -23.24
C ALA A 42 36.55 17.46 -23.73
N ILE A 43 36.98 16.34 -23.17
CA ILE A 43 36.19 15.11 -23.18
C ILE A 43 35.07 15.33 -22.15
N ARG A 44 33.82 15.35 -22.61
CA ARG A 44 32.63 15.61 -21.80
C ARG A 44 31.75 14.37 -21.77
N ILE A 45 31.40 13.92 -20.58
CA ILE A 45 30.48 12.81 -20.33
C ILE A 45 29.33 13.36 -19.48
N ASP A 46 28.12 13.33 -20.01
CA ASP A 46 26.92 13.85 -19.38
C ASP A 46 25.89 12.75 -19.09
N VAL A 47 25.05 12.99 -18.07
CA VAL A 47 23.94 12.10 -17.72
C VAL A 47 22.63 12.79 -18.07
N ALA A 48 21.73 12.09 -18.75
CA ALA A 48 20.43 12.61 -19.18
C ALA A 48 19.46 12.84 -18.00
N GLU A 49 19.65 12.11 -16.90
CA GLU A 49 18.88 12.22 -15.67
C GLU A 49 18.99 13.64 -15.11
N ALA A 50 17.83 14.31 -14.99
CA ALA A 50 17.71 15.67 -14.52
C ALA A 50 17.11 15.69 -13.12
N VAL A 51 17.70 16.48 -12.22
CA VAL A 51 17.17 16.68 -10.87
C VAL A 51 16.71 18.12 -10.73
N ALA A 52 15.46 18.30 -10.29
CA ALA A 52 14.89 19.62 -10.05
C ALA A 52 15.76 20.41 -9.04
N ALA A 53 16.05 21.66 -9.38
CA ALA A 53 16.94 22.51 -8.60
C ALA A 53 16.37 23.92 -8.46
N LYS A 54 16.84 24.64 -7.44
CA LYS A 54 16.53 26.06 -7.23
C LYS A 54 17.83 26.86 -7.18
N PRO A 55 17.78 28.16 -7.55
CA PRO A 55 18.92 29.06 -7.43
C PRO A 55 19.55 29.01 -6.02
N GLY A 56 20.88 28.96 -5.96
CA GLY A 56 21.64 28.92 -4.70
C GLY A 56 21.56 27.63 -3.88
N ALA A 57 20.91 26.58 -4.39
CA ALA A 57 20.83 25.30 -3.69
C ALA A 57 22.21 24.62 -3.62
N VAL A 58 22.46 23.89 -2.53
CA VAL A 58 23.66 23.06 -2.36
C VAL A 58 23.32 21.64 -2.79
N PHE A 59 24.21 21.02 -3.56
CA PHE A 59 24.10 19.63 -3.97
C PHE A 59 25.42 18.90 -3.74
N THR A 60 25.34 17.62 -3.41
CA THR A 60 26.50 16.72 -3.38
C THR A 60 26.39 15.74 -4.53
N LEU A 61 27.43 15.72 -5.37
CA LEU A 61 27.61 14.76 -6.46
C LEU A 61 28.64 13.71 -6.01
N SER A 62 28.24 12.45 -6.04
CA SER A 62 29.12 11.31 -5.82
C SER A 62 29.23 10.52 -7.12
N ILE A 63 30.44 10.39 -7.66
CA ILE A 63 30.68 9.65 -8.89
C ILE A 63 32.03 8.93 -8.82
N VAL A 64 32.02 7.67 -9.21
CA VAL A 64 33.25 6.89 -9.32
C VAL A 64 33.75 7.00 -10.75
N ALA A 65 34.85 7.72 -10.96
CA ALA A 65 35.53 7.75 -12.25
C ALA A 65 37.04 7.73 -12.08
N HIS A 66 37.73 6.93 -12.89
CA HIS A 66 39.19 6.83 -12.86
C HIS A 66 39.78 6.43 -14.21
N VAL A 67 41.08 6.65 -14.38
CA VAL A 67 41.83 6.15 -15.54
C VAL A 67 42.11 4.66 -15.34
N ALA A 68 41.43 3.80 -16.09
CA ALA A 68 41.57 2.35 -16.04
C ALA A 68 42.77 1.83 -16.86
N ALA A 69 43.15 2.55 -17.91
CA ALA A 69 44.35 2.28 -18.72
C ALA A 69 44.90 3.57 -19.34
N GLY A 70 46.19 3.62 -19.64
CA GLY A 70 46.87 4.80 -20.18
C GLY A 70 47.11 5.87 -19.12
N ALA A 71 47.22 7.13 -19.54
CA ALA A 71 47.43 8.27 -18.65
C ALA A 71 46.83 9.56 -19.24
N LEU A 72 46.46 10.49 -18.35
CA LEU A 72 46.11 11.85 -18.77
C LEU A 72 47.34 12.54 -19.39
N PRO A 73 47.19 13.26 -20.52
CA PRO A 73 48.31 14.00 -21.09
C PRO A 73 48.72 15.17 -20.18
N SER A 74 49.97 15.60 -20.32
CA SER A 74 50.48 16.74 -19.55
C SER A 74 49.62 18.00 -19.80
N GLY A 75 49.24 18.68 -18.73
CA GLY A 75 48.37 19.87 -18.78
C GLY A 75 46.87 19.57 -18.86
N ALA A 76 46.45 18.30 -18.85
CA ALA A 76 45.05 17.96 -18.70
C ALA A 76 44.56 18.16 -17.26
N ALA A 77 43.28 18.52 -17.11
CA ALA A 77 42.62 18.69 -15.83
C ALA A 77 41.22 18.06 -15.86
N ALA A 78 40.90 17.27 -14.84
CA ALA A 78 39.59 16.67 -14.68
C ALA A 78 38.75 17.45 -13.67
N SER A 79 37.45 17.54 -13.94
CA SER A 79 36.47 18.14 -13.03
C SER A 79 35.14 17.41 -13.09
N PHE A 80 34.46 17.35 -11.95
CA PHE A 80 33.07 16.91 -11.86
C PHE A 80 32.19 18.12 -11.62
N GLY A 81 31.01 18.13 -12.25
CA GLY A 81 30.14 19.28 -12.23
C GLY A 81 28.67 18.95 -12.34
N LEU A 82 27.88 20.00 -12.16
CA LEU A 82 26.45 20.04 -12.38
C LEU A 82 26.18 21.07 -13.46
N GLU A 83 25.68 20.62 -14.61
CA GLU A 83 25.18 21.49 -15.66
C GLU A 83 23.85 22.08 -15.21
N GLU A 84 23.84 23.40 -15.04
CA GLU A 84 22.69 24.18 -14.62
C GLU A 84 21.84 24.54 -15.83
N ARG A 85 20.56 24.18 -15.81
CA ARG A 85 19.66 24.35 -16.95
C ARG A 85 18.33 24.96 -16.56
N SER A 86 17.83 25.82 -17.44
CA SER A 86 16.42 26.20 -17.50
C SER A 86 15.64 25.17 -18.34
N ALA A 87 14.34 25.38 -18.50
CA ALA A 87 13.52 24.56 -19.39
C ALA A 87 14.09 24.50 -20.83
N ASP A 88 14.63 25.62 -21.33
CA ASP A 88 14.95 25.78 -22.75
C ASP A 88 16.44 26.00 -23.04
N ALA A 89 17.26 26.30 -22.03
CA ALA A 89 18.66 26.69 -22.23
C ALA A 89 19.61 26.21 -21.12
N ALA A 90 20.88 26.00 -21.48
CA ALA A 90 21.97 25.86 -20.52
C ALA A 90 22.27 27.23 -19.89
N LEU A 91 22.41 27.26 -18.57
CA LEU A 91 22.67 28.48 -17.78
C LEU A 91 24.14 28.55 -17.33
N GLY A 92 24.75 27.40 -17.05
CA GLY A 92 26.14 27.33 -16.59
C GLY A 92 26.54 25.93 -16.16
N VAL A 93 27.73 25.82 -15.56
CA VAL A 93 28.22 24.58 -14.96
C VAL A 93 28.95 24.90 -13.66
N ALA A 94 28.38 24.47 -12.54
CA ALA A 94 29.08 24.43 -11.26
C ALA A 94 30.04 23.24 -11.27
N ARG A 95 31.32 23.43 -10.94
CA ARG A 95 32.34 22.37 -11.04
C ARG A 95 33.35 22.43 -9.91
N ALA A 96 33.94 21.28 -9.58
CA ALA A 96 35.16 21.23 -8.78
C ALA A 96 36.16 20.25 -9.39
N ASN A 97 37.43 20.45 -9.06
CA ASN A 97 38.52 19.61 -9.53
C ASN A 97 38.33 18.16 -9.05
N ALA A 98 38.57 17.22 -9.95
CA ALA A 98 38.54 15.79 -9.70
C ALA A 98 39.94 15.21 -9.87
N SER A 99 40.27 14.22 -9.05
CA SER A 99 41.56 13.55 -9.07
C SER A 99 41.57 12.31 -9.98
N LEU A 100 40.38 11.81 -10.35
CA LEU A 100 40.19 10.55 -11.10
C LEU A 100 40.87 9.36 -10.43
N ASN A 101 40.83 9.30 -9.09
CA ASN A 101 41.40 8.20 -8.34
C ASN A 101 40.50 6.95 -8.38
N ALA A 102 41.10 5.77 -8.18
CA ALA A 102 40.40 4.49 -8.22
C ALA A 102 39.32 4.29 -7.13
N HIS A 103 39.25 5.18 -6.14
CA HIS A 103 38.28 5.13 -5.05
C HIS A 103 37.02 5.98 -5.31
N GLY A 104 37.01 6.74 -6.42
CA GLY A 104 35.95 7.71 -6.75
C GLY A 104 36.14 9.04 -6.03
N ASP A 105 35.72 10.14 -6.67
CA ASP A 105 35.71 11.45 -6.01
C ASP A 105 34.28 11.84 -5.62
N ARG A 106 34.17 12.45 -4.45
CA ARG A 106 32.94 13.08 -3.98
C ARG A 106 33.13 14.58 -4.01
N VAL A 107 32.20 15.29 -4.66
CA VAL A 107 32.27 16.73 -4.81
C VAL A 107 30.96 17.36 -4.34
N THR A 108 31.06 18.32 -3.43
CA THR A 108 29.94 19.17 -3.03
C THR A 108 29.99 20.47 -3.81
N LEU A 109 28.89 20.81 -4.46
CA LEU A 109 28.76 21.96 -5.35
C LEU A 109 27.61 22.85 -4.87
N THR A 110 27.87 24.14 -4.79
CA THR A 110 26.79 25.13 -4.62
C THR A 110 26.43 25.66 -5.99
N LEU A 111 25.15 25.58 -6.34
CA LEU A 111 24.65 26.05 -7.64
C LEU A 111 24.68 27.58 -7.69
N SER A 112 24.76 28.12 -8.90
CA SER A 112 24.64 29.55 -9.08
C SER A 112 23.24 30.05 -8.71
N ASP A 113 23.13 31.35 -8.41
CA ASP A 113 21.85 32.02 -8.17
C ASP A 113 21.16 32.45 -9.49
N ALA A 114 21.35 31.66 -10.56
CA ALA A 114 20.85 32.01 -11.88
C ALA A 114 19.31 31.98 -11.93
N ALA A 115 18.72 33.11 -12.32
CA ALA A 115 17.28 33.19 -12.55
C ALA A 115 16.84 32.19 -13.62
N GLY A 116 15.80 31.41 -13.32
CA GLY A 116 15.25 30.41 -14.23
C GLY A 116 15.93 29.03 -14.18
N LEU A 117 16.84 28.79 -13.22
CA LEU A 117 17.32 27.44 -12.92
C LEU A 117 16.14 26.53 -12.58
N ALA A 118 15.98 25.46 -13.36
CA ALA A 118 14.90 24.50 -13.23
C ALA A 118 15.42 23.12 -12.81
N PHE A 119 16.54 22.69 -13.38
CA PHE A 119 17.14 21.40 -13.09
C PHE A 119 18.65 21.39 -13.32
N VAL A 120 19.31 20.38 -12.78
CA VAL A 120 20.73 20.12 -12.97
C VAL A 120 20.98 18.73 -13.52
N ARG A 121 22.11 18.55 -14.21
CA ARG A 121 22.59 17.25 -14.71
C ARG A 121 24.05 17.03 -14.33
N PRO A 122 24.43 15.84 -13.84
CA PRO A 122 25.83 15.50 -13.63
C PRO A 122 26.64 15.55 -14.93
N VAL A 123 27.85 16.08 -14.85
CA VAL A 123 28.81 16.09 -15.95
C VAL A 123 30.23 15.79 -15.44
N ILE A 124 30.96 14.99 -16.20
CA ILE A 124 32.41 14.81 -16.07
C ILE A 124 33.07 15.53 -17.23
N GLU A 125 34.06 16.36 -16.95
CA GLU A 125 34.86 17.04 -17.97
C GLU A 125 36.34 16.78 -17.74
N VAL A 126 37.04 16.39 -18.80
CA VAL A 126 38.50 16.32 -18.83
C VAL A 126 38.99 17.31 -19.88
N ALA A 127 39.49 18.46 -19.44
CA ALA A 127 40.09 19.47 -20.30
C ALA A 127 41.44 18.98 -20.83
N ILE A 128 41.64 19.09 -22.15
CA ILE A 128 42.84 18.65 -22.86
C ILE A 128 43.42 19.83 -23.66
N PRO A 129 44.72 20.15 -23.53
CA PRO A 129 45.34 21.23 -24.28
C PRO A 129 45.49 20.88 -25.78
N ALA A 130 45.58 21.92 -26.61
CA ALA A 130 45.80 21.76 -28.05
C ALA A 130 47.11 21.01 -28.33
N GLY A 131 47.09 20.11 -29.32
CA GLY A 131 48.25 19.32 -29.74
C GLY A 131 48.59 18.14 -28.82
N ALA A 132 47.83 17.89 -27.76
CA ALA A 132 48.08 16.76 -26.87
C ALA A 132 47.66 15.43 -27.52
N ALA A 133 48.57 14.45 -27.47
CA ALA A 133 48.25 13.06 -27.77
C ALA A 133 47.53 12.42 -26.57
N VAL A 134 46.41 11.77 -26.84
CA VAL A 134 45.59 11.08 -25.84
C VAL A 134 45.57 9.60 -26.21
N ASP A 135 45.83 8.74 -25.23
CA ASP A 135 45.59 7.30 -25.31
C ASP A 135 45.29 6.80 -23.90
N LEU A 136 44.00 6.75 -23.57
CA LEU A 136 43.53 6.39 -22.23
C LEU A 136 42.17 5.70 -22.26
N THR A 137 41.87 4.98 -21.19
CA THR A 137 40.55 4.41 -20.92
C THR A 137 40.03 4.97 -19.62
N LEU A 138 38.87 5.64 -19.65
CA LEU A 138 38.17 6.10 -18.45
C LEU A 138 37.13 5.07 -18.04
N ARG A 139 37.19 4.60 -16.79
CA ARG A 139 36.12 3.83 -16.17
C ARG A 139 35.16 4.76 -15.46
N ILE A 140 33.87 4.70 -15.82
CA ILE A 140 32.82 5.53 -15.25
C ILE A 140 31.79 4.63 -14.56
N GLY A 141 31.59 4.86 -13.27
CA GLY A 141 30.57 4.24 -12.44
C GLY A 141 29.30 5.09 -12.32
N PRO A 142 28.35 4.72 -11.43
CA PRO A 142 27.10 5.45 -11.29
C PRO A 142 27.34 6.85 -10.74
N ALA A 143 26.62 7.83 -11.27
CA ALA A 143 26.50 9.16 -10.69
C ALA A 143 25.34 9.17 -9.69
N ARG A 144 25.55 9.72 -8.49
CA ARG A 144 24.50 9.93 -7.49
C ARG A 144 24.46 11.40 -7.09
N LEU A 145 23.26 11.97 -7.11
CA LEU A 145 23.03 13.37 -6.81
C LEU A 145 22.11 13.51 -5.60
N TYR A 146 22.55 14.31 -4.63
CA TYR A 146 21.81 14.57 -3.39
C TYR A 146 21.60 16.07 -3.21
N ALA A 147 20.40 16.48 -2.79
CA ALA A 147 20.15 17.85 -2.35
C ALA A 147 20.68 18.04 -0.92
N GLY A 148 21.56 19.02 -0.71
CA GLY A 148 22.27 19.26 0.54
C GLY A 148 23.76 18.88 0.50
N ALA A 149 24.49 19.28 1.55
CA ALA A 149 25.93 19.01 1.67
C ALA A 149 26.24 17.56 2.12
N GLU A 150 25.30 16.91 2.80
CA GLU A 150 25.47 15.57 3.35
C GLU A 150 24.58 14.58 2.59
N GLU A 151 25.15 13.41 2.28
CA GLU A 151 24.35 12.27 1.84
C GLU A 151 23.42 11.88 2.99
N PRO A 152 22.09 11.79 2.79
CA PRO A 152 21.21 11.31 3.84
C PRO A 152 21.67 9.92 4.25
N GLU A 153 21.96 9.73 5.54
CA GLU A 153 22.38 8.43 6.06
C GLU A 153 21.34 7.38 5.69
N ALA A 154 21.74 6.38 4.90
CA ALA A 154 20.96 5.18 4.66
C ALA A 154 20.84 4.41 5.97
N ARG A 155 19.83 4.76 6.77
CA ARG A 155 19.52 4.04 8.01
C ARG A 155 18.60 2.88 7.68
N ILE A 156 19.05 1.67 8.01
CA ILE A 156 18.19 0.50 8.03
C ILE A 156 17.09 0.79 9.06
N PHE A 157 15.84 0.78 8.60
CA PHE A 157 14.69 0.94 9.49
C PHE A 157 14.14 -0.43 9.89
N ALA A 158 13.50 -0.49 11.06
CA ALA A 158 12.89 -1.72 11.55
C ALA A 158 11.82 -2.21 10.56
N GLY A 159 11.89 -3.49 10.19
CA GLY A 159 11.00 -4.08 9.18
C GLY A 159 11.43 -3.85 7.72
N GLY A 160 12.55 -3.16 7.46
CA GLY A 160 13.08 -2.93 6.12
C GLY A 160 13.88 -4.09 5.52
N THR A 161 14.06 -5.19 6.25
CA THR A 161 14.84 -6.36 5.81
C THR A 161 14.01 -7.64 5.91
N ALA A 162 13.99 -8.43 4.83
CA ALA A 162 13.37 -9.75 4.80
C ALA A 162 14.24 -10.72 3.98
N SER A 163 14.18 -12.01 4.32
CA SER A 163 14.86 -13.08 3.59
C SER A 163 13.88 -14.18 3.21
N ASP A 164 14.01 -14.73 2.00
CA ASP A 164 13.20 -15.85 1.50
C ASP A 164 11.69 -15.58 1.50
N MET A 165 11.31 -14.31 1.35
CA MET A 165 9.92 -13.89 1.26
C MET A 165 9.37 -14.11 -0.16
N PRO A 166 8.24 -14.84 -0.32
CA PRO A 166 7.57 -14.92 -1.60
C PRO A 166 6.85 -13.59 -1.90
N ILE A 167 7.14 -12.99 -3.05
CA ILE A 167 6.53 -11.74 -3.51
C ILE A 167 5.86 -12.00 -4.86
N GLU A 168 4.60 -11.56 -4.99
CA GLU A 168 3.86 -11.62 -6.25
C GLU A 168 4.22 -10.38 -7.09
N VAL A 169 4.81 -10.60 -8.27
CA VAL A 169 5.22 -9.52 -9.19
C VAL A 169 3.97 -8.82 -9.72
N GLY A 170 3.92 -7.49 -9.60
CA GLY A 170 2.71 -6.70 -9.89
C GLY A 170 1.53 -6.99 -8.94
N GLY A 171 1.75 -7.73 -7.86
CA GLY A 171 0.73 -8.04 -6.86
C GLY A 171 0.50 -6.89 -5.87
N ALA A 172 -0.70 -6.87 -5.27
CA ALA A 172 -1.03 -5.96 -4.18
C ALA A 172 -0.36 -6.39 -2.85
N GLY A 173 -0.32 -5.48 -1.88
CA GLY A 173 0.16 -5.75 -0.52
C GLY A 173 1.51 -5.14 -0.16
N PHE A 174 2.19 -4.52 -1.12
CA PHE A 174 3.39 -3.70 -0.89
C PHE A 174 3.11 -2.22 -1.19
N ILE A 175 4.09 -1.36 -0.89
CA ILE A 175 4.05 0.07 -1.19
C ILE A 175 3.87 0.25 -2.71
N PRO A 176 2.99 1.16 -3.17
CA PRO A 176 2.82 1.42 -4.60
C PRO A 176 4.14 1.67 -5.32
N GLY A 177 4.35 1.00 -6.45
CA GLY A 177 5.58 1.07 -7.23
C GLY A 177 6.66 0.07 -6.80
N PHE A 178 6.48 -0.68 -5.71
CA PHE A 178 7.46 -1.67 -5.26
C PHE A 178 7.46 -2.94 -6.13
N THR A 179 6.30 -3.60 -6.28
CA THR A 179 6.21 -4.91 -6.98
C THR A 179 6.26 -4.77 -8.49
N GLU A 180 5.90 -3.60 -9.03
CA GLU A 180 5.95 -3.26 -10.44
C GLU A 180 7.39 -3.10 -10.93
N GLN A 181 8.27 -2.53 -10.09
CA GLN A 181 9.70 -2.39 -10.41
C GLN A 181 10.46 -3.74 -10.42
N MET A 182 9.83 -4.81 -9.93
CA MET A 182 10.37 -6.17 -10.01
C MET A 182 10.08 -6.85 -11.37
N GLU A 183 9.29 -6.23 -12.24
CA GLU A 183 8.98 -6.79 -13.57
C GLU A 183 10.25 -7.00 -14.40
N GLY A 184 10.35 -8.18 -15.02
CA GLY A 184 11.51 -8.56 -15.82
C GLY A 184 12.78 -8.91 -15.02
N LEU A 185 12.72 -9.01 -13.69
CA LEU A 185 13.85 -9.48 -12.87
C LEU A 185 14.02 -11.00 -13.00
N ALA A 186 15.20 -11.47 -13.39
CA ALA A 186 15.50 -12.90 -13.52
C ALA A 186 16.05 -13.50 -12.20
N PRO A 187 15.87 -14.82 -11.95
CA PRO A 187 16.53 -15.50 -10.83
C PRO A 187 18.05 -15.33 -10.86
N GLY A 188 18.64 -14.98 -9.72
CA GLY A 188 20.07 -14.68 -9.57
C GLY A 188 20.41 -13.19 -9.74
N GLU A 189 19.49 -12.37 -10.24
CA GLU A 189 19.71 -10.93 -10.38
C GLU A 189 19.39 -10.17 -9.09
N SER A 190 20.07 -9.03 -8.93
CA SER A 190 19.75 -8.05 -7.89
C SER A 190 19.34 -6.74 -8.53
N ARG A 191 18.35 -6.07 -7.93
CA ARG A 191 17.84 -4.78 -8.39
C ARG A 191 17.54 -3.88 -7.19
N ASP A 192 17.96 -2.64 -7.29
CA ASP A 192 17.56 -1.59 -6.36
C ASP A 192 16.20 -1.03 -6.80
N ILE A 193 15.28 -0.94 -5.86
CA ILE A 193 13.92 -0.44 -6.03
C ILE A 193 13.77 0.81 -5.18
N ASP A 194 13.48 1.93 -5.83
CA ASP A 194 13.26 3.21 -5.16
C ASP A 194 11.76 3.47 -5.04
N VAL A 195 11.28 3.70 -3.81
CA VAL A 195 9.86 3.96 -3.53
C VAL A 195 9.71 5.08 -2.52
N THR A 196 8.56 5.74 -2.55
CA THR A 196 8.14 6.70 -1.52
C THR A 196 6.99 6.10 -0.73
N PHE A 197 7.13 6.07 0.59
CA PHE A 197 6.05 5.64 1.47
C PHE A 197 4.86 6.60 1.35
N PRO A 198 3.61 6.09 1.34
CA PRO A 198 2.41 6.94 1.35
C PRO A 198 2.40 7.90 2.54
N ALA A 199 1.72 9.03 2.39
CA ALA A 199 1.59 10.01 3.48
C ALA A 199 0.78 9.48 4.67
N ASP A 200 -0.11 8.52 4.42
CA ASP A 200 -0.99 7.83 5.37
C ASP A 200 -0.44 6.48 5.84
N TYR A 201 0.87 6.23 5.65
CA TYR A 201 1.48 4.97 6.07
C TYR A 201 1.46 4.79 7.59
N GLY A 202 1.12 3.58 8.06
CA GLY A 202 0.88 3.30 9.49
C GLY A 202 2.08 3.54 10.43
N SER A 203 3.29 3.70 9.89
CA SER A 203 4.46 4.15 10.65
C SER A 203 4.71 5.64 10.39
N ALA A 204 4.51 6.47 11.42
CA ALA A 204 4.79 7.92 11.37
C ALA A 204 6.26 8.23 11.05
N GLU A 205 7.18 7.32 11.34
CA GLU A 205 8.59 7.48 11.02
C GLU A 205 8.92 7.21 9.55
N LEU A 206 8.05 6.51 8.81
CA LEU A 206 8.26 6.15 7.42
C LEU A 206 7.33 6.91 6.47
N ALA A 207 6.18 7.37 6.95
CA ALA A 207 5.18 8.10 6.17
C ALA A 207 5.80 9.27 5.38
N GLY A 208 5.56 9.29 4.06
CA GLY A 208 6.07 10.30 3.14
C GLY A 208 7.59 10.28 2.88
N LYS A 209 8.33 9.32 3.44
CA LYS A 209 9.79 9.22 3.22
C LYS A 209 10.13 8.41 1.98
N HIS A 210 11.26 8.74 1.39
CA HIS A 210 11.87 7.98 0.30
C HIS A 210 12.70 6.82 0.87
N ALA A 211 12.62 5.64 0.24
CA ALA A 211 13.39 4.47 0.62
C ALA A 211 13.87 3.69 -0.61
N ARG A 212 15.03 3.06 -0.45
CA ARG A 212 15.63 2.16 -1.44
C ARG A 212 15.70 0.76 -0.87
N PHE A 213 15.24 -0.22 -1.65
CA PHE A 213 15.31 -1.62 -1.31
C PHE A 213 16.18 -2.36 -2.33
N THR A 214 17.24 -3.01 -1.85
CA THR A 214 18.03 -3.93 -2.67
C THR A 214 17.38 -5.31 -2.61
N ILE A 215 16.81 -5.74 -3.74
CA ILE A 215 16.16 -7.04 -3.87
C ILE A 215 17.07 -7.99 -4.61
N ALA A 216 17.29 -9.18 -4.07
CA ALA A 216 17.98 -10.28 -4.73
C ALA A 216 16.97 -11.39 -5.07
N ALA A 217 16.69 -11.58 -6.35
CA ALA A 217 15.77 -12.62 -6.80
C ALA A 217 16.44 -13.99 -6.68
N LYS A 218 15.89 -14.88 -5.84
CA LYS A 218 16.40 -16.25 -5.70
C LYS A 218 15.74 -17.23 -6.67
N ALA A 219 14.42 -17.12 -6.85
CA ALA A 219 13.65 -18.02 -7.68
C ALA A 219 12.42 -17.31 -8.24
N LEU A 220 12.07 -17.61 -9.50
CA LEU A 220 10.83 -17.19 -10.13
C LEU A 220 9.87 -18.38 -10.13
N LYS A 221 8.68 -18.21 -9.54
CA LYS A 221 7.62 -19.22 -9.53
C LYS A 221 6.42 -18.68 -10.27
N THR A 222 5.86 -19.48 -11.16
CA THR A 222 4.59 -19.19 -11.83
C THR A 222 3.46 -19.93 -11.14
N ARG A 223 2.33 -19.25 -10.91
CA ARG A 223 1.11 -19.92 -10.45
C ARG A 223 0.58 -20.76 -11.60
N THR A 224 0.68 -22.08 -11.46
CA THR A 224 0.04 -23.01 -12.40
C THR A 224 -1.32 -23.41 -11.81
N PRO A 225 -2.42 -23.21 -12.54
CA PRO A 225 -3.73 -23.70 -12.13
C PRO A 225 -3.63 -25.20 -11.87
N ARG A 226 -4.08 -25.65 -10.70
CA ARG A 226 -4.20 -27.08 -10.41
C ARG A 226 -5.43 -27.63 -11.13
N ALA A 227 -5.36 -28.87 -11.59
CA ALA A 227 -6.54 -29.56 -12.09
C ALA A 227 -7.62 -29.62 -10.99
N VAL A 228 -8.88 -29.44 -11.38
CA VAL A 228 -10.02 -29.55 -10.46
C VAL A 228 -10.44 -31.01 -10.39
N ASP A 229 -9.71 -31.77 -9.57
CA ASP A 229 -9.82 -33.22 -9.43
C ASP A 229 -9.79 -33.67 -7.96
N ASP A 230 -9.80 -34.99 -7.72
CA ASP A 230 -9.76 -35.56 -6.37
C ASP A 230 -8.44 -35.26 -5.65
N GLU A 231 -7.35 -35.00 -6.36
CA GLU A 231 -6.06 -34.64 -5.77
C GLU A 231 -6.05 -33.20 -5.24
N LEU A 232 -6.82 -32.30 -5.86
CA LEU A 232 -7.13 -30.99 -5.29
C LEU A 232 -7.91 -31.13 -3.99
N ALA A 233 -8.95 -31.97 -3.97
CA ALA A 233 -9.77 -32.20 -2.79
C ALA A 233 -8.96 -32.76 -1.61
N LYS A 234 -8.13 -33.77 -1.85
CA LYS A 234 -7.25 -34.36 -0.82
C LYS A 234 -6.27 -33.33 -0.24
N ALA A 235 -5.73 -32.44 -1.08
CA ALA A 235 -4.80 -31.42 -0.61
C ALA A 235 -5.44 -30.38 0.32
N VAL A 236 -6.76 -30.19 0.24
CA VAL A 236 -7.52 -29.32 1.16
C VAL A 236 -8.24 -30.11 2.26
N GLY A 237 -7.89 -31.39 2.44
CA GLY A 237 -8.42 -32.24 3.51
C GLY A 237 -9.78 -32.88 3.24
N MET A 238 -10.24 -32.89 1.98
CA MET A 238 -11.49 -33.54 1.55
C MET A 238 -11.21 -34.91 0.92
N ALA A 239 -12.18 -35.83 1.01
CA ALA A 239 -12.01 -37.19 0.50
C ALA A 239 -11.85 -37.25 -1.04
N ASP A 240 -12.68 -36.49 -1.75
CA ASP A 240 -12.75 -36.43 -3.21
C ASP A 240 -13.38 -35.10 -3.67
N LEU A 241 -13.41 -34.88 -4.99
CA LEU A 241 -13.97 -33.66 -5.59
C LEU A 241 -15.46 -33.49 -5.29
N GLY A 242 -16.21 -34.59 -5.14
CA GLY A 242 -17.62 -34.56 -4.74
C GLY A 242 -17.78 -33.97 -3.34
N ALA A 243 -17.03 -34.48 -2.36
CA ALA A 243 -17.01 -33.99 -0.99
C ALA A 243 -16.61 -32.52 -0.91
N LEU A 244 -15.60 -32.11 -1.69
CA LEU A 244 -15.20 -30.70 -1.77
C LEU A 244 -16.34 -29.81 -2.33
N LYS A 245 -16.99 -30.24 -3.41
CA LYS A 245 -18.12 -29.50 -4.01
C LYS A 245 -19.30 -29.40 -3.06
N GLU A 246 -19.65 -30.47 -2.34
CA GLU A 246 -20.71 -30.43 -1.34
C GLU A 246 -20.36 -29.51 -0.17
N ALA A 247 -19.11 -29.52 0.31
CA ALA A 247 -18.66 -28.62 1.37
C ALA A 247 -18.76 -27.15 0.94
N ILE A 248 -18.31 -26.82 -0.28
CA ILE A 248 -18.42 -25.48 -0.86
C ILE A 248 -19.89 -25.09 -1.02
N ARG A 249 -20.73 -25.98 -1.60
CA ARG A 249 -22.16 -25.73 -1.78
C ARG A 249 -22.84 -25.47 -0.44
N GLY A 250 -22.56 -26.29 0.57
CA GLY A 250 -23.11 -26.11 1.91
C GLY A 250 -22.66 -24.81 2.57
N SER A 251 -21.43 -24.36 2.31
CA SER A 251 -20.94 -23.05 2.79
C SER A 251 -21.68 -21.90 2.12
N LEU A 252 -21.77 -21.91 0.78
CA LEU A 252 -22.49 -20.89 0.01
C LEU A 252 -23.98 -20.88 0.35
N GLN A 253 -24.59 -22.04 0.56
CA GLN A 253 -25.98 -22.15 0.98
C GLN A 253 -26.20 -21.45 2.33
N ARG A 254 -25.36 -21.72 3.34
CA ARG A 254 -25.46 -21.05 4.65
C ARG A 254 -25.31 -19.53 4.55
N GLU A 255 -24.40 -19.07 3.69
CA GLU A 255 -24.18 -17.65 3.45
C GLU A 255 -25.41 -16.99 2.81
N TYR A 256 -25.94 -17.59 1.73
CA TYR A 256 -27.11 -17.08 1.04
C TYR A 256 -28.40 -17.20 1.87
N ASP A 257 -28.54 -18.24 2.68
CA ASP A 257 -29.65 -18.39 3.63
C ASP A 257 -29.63 -17.25 4.65
N ALA A 258 -28.45 -16.92 5.21
CA ALA A 258 -28.30 -15.84 6.16
C ALA A 258 -28.62 -14.46 5.54
N LEU A 259 -28.13 -14.19 4.32
CA LEU A 259 -28.41 -12.94 3.61
C LEU A 259 -29.90 -12.83 3.22
N SER A 260 -30.49 -13.92 2.72
CA SER A 260 -31.92 -13.97 2.38
C SER A 260 -32.78 -13.76 3.61
N ARG A 261 -32.41 -14.38 4.73
CA ARG A 261 -33.07 -14.21 6.02
C ARG A 261 -33.01 -12.76 6.50
N LEU A 262 -31.84 -12.12 6.42
CA LEU A 262 -31.67 -10.71 6.80
C LEU A 262 -32.56 -9.80 5.95
N LYS A 263 -32.61 -10.02 4.63
CA LYS A 263 -33.42 -9.24 3.68
C LYS A 263 -34.92 -9.38 3.98
N VAL A 264 -35.40 -10.61 4.18
CA VAL A 264 -36.82 -10.87 4.50
C VAL A 264 -37.19 -10.30 5.88
N LYS A 265 -36.32 -10.49 6.88
CA LYS A 265 -36.51 -9.92 8.22
C LYS A 265 -36.60 -8.40 8.16
N ARG A 266 -35.66 -7.74 7.47
CA ARG A 266 -35.67 -6.27 7.29
C ARG A 266 -36.97 -5.79 6.63
N ALA A 267 -37.38 -6.43 5.53
CA ALA A 267 -38.62 -6.07 4.84
C ALA A 267 -39.86 -6.23 5.73
N LEU A 268 -39.91 -7.29 6.55
CA LEU A 268 -40.98 -7.49 7.53
C LEU A 268 -40.98 -6.37 8.58
N LEU A 269 -39.82 -6.12 9.20
CA LEU A 269 -39.67 -5.12 10.26
C LEU A 269 -39.94 -3.69 9.76
N ASP A 270 -39.54 -3.35 8.54
CA ASP A 270 -39.85 -2.06 7.92
C ASP A 270 -41.37 -1.90 7.70
N SER A 271 -42.02 -2.90 7.10
CA SER A 271 -43.47 -2.92 6.89
C SER A 271 -44.26 -2.82 8.21
N LEU A 272 -43.72 -3.41 9.28
CA LEU A 272 -44.25 -3.30 10.62
C LEU A 272 -44.06 -1.90 11.21
N ALA A 273 -42.87 -1.33 11.10
CA ALA A 273 -42.56 0.00 11.59
C ALA A 273 -43.46 1.07 10.94
N ASP A 274 -43.76 0.93 9.65
CA ASP A 274 -44.63 1.85 8.91
C ASP A 274 -46.09 1.81 9.39
N ARG A 275 -46.52 0.68 9.98
CA ARG A 275 -47.88 0.49 10.52
C ARG A 275 -47.97 0.79 12.01
N ALA A 276 -46.85 0.81 12.71
CA ALA A 276 -46.79 1.07 14.14
C ALA A 276 -46.94 2.57 14.41
N SER A 277 -48.15 2.98 14.81
CA SER A 277 -48.43 4.36 15.24
C SER A 277 -48.92 4.36 16.68
N PHE A 278 -47.99 4.53 17.62
CA PHE A 278 -48.27 4.75 19.03
C PHE A 278 -47.13 5.52 19.69
N ALA A 279 -47.45 6.25 20.77
CA ALA A 279 -46.48 6.99 21.55
C ALA A 279 -45.57 6.02 22.33
N VAL A 280 -44.27 6.28 22.31
CA VAL A 280 -43.28 5.52 23.07
C VAL A 280 -42.83 6.31 24.31
N PRO A 281 -42.47 5.65 25.42
CA PRO A 281 -42.01 6.35 26.61
C PRO A 281 -40.67 7.07 26.36
N ASP A 282 -40.61 8.38 26.62
CA ASP A 282 -39.42 9.21 26.39
C ASP A 282 -38.17 8.66 27.08
N GLY A 283 -38.30 8.14 28.30
CA GLY A 283 -37.16 7.55 29.03
C GLY A 283 -36.54 6.33 28.32
N MET A 284 -37.33 5.56 27.56
CA MET A 284 -36.81 4.45 26.75
C MET A 284 -36.13 4.97 25.48
N VAL A 285 -36.70 6.00 24.85
CA VAL A 285 -36.11 6.66 23.68
C VAL A 285 -34.77 7.29 24.04
N ASP A 286 -34.70 8.00 25.18
CA ASP A 286 -33.48 8.63 25.65
C ASP A 286 -32.41 7.58 25.99
N ALA A 287 -32.78 6.44 26.58
CA ALA A 287 -31.85 5.35 26.86
C ALA A 287 -31.25 4.74 25.57
N GLU A 288 -32.09 4.42 24.59
CA GLU A 288 -31.65 3.91 23.28
C GLU A 288 -30.82 4.95 22.53
N PHE A 289 -31.28 6.20 22.50
CA PHE A 289 -30.56 7.32 21.89
C PHE A 289 -29.16 7.46 22.49
N ASN A 290 -29.03 7.44 23.82
CA ASN A 290 -27.74 7.57 24.48
C ASN A 290 -26.80 6.41 24.14
N GLN A 291 -27.30 5.19 24.00
CA GLN A 291 -26.48 4.04 23.58
C GLN A 291 -25.98 4.20 22.15
N ILE A 292 -26.84 4.64 21.23
CA ILE A 292 -26.46 4.91 19.85
C ILE A 292 -25.45 6.06 19.79
N TRP A 293 -25.74 7.16 20.49
CA TRP A 293 -24.94 8.38 20.50
C TRP A 293 -23.53 8.16 21.05
N GLN A 294 -23.37 7.32 22.09
CA GLN A 294 -22.04 6.95 22.60
C GLN A 294 -21.17 6.28 21.54
N ARG A 295 -21.76 5.46 20.66
CA ARG A 295 -21.03 4.83 19.55
C ARG A 295 -20.66 5.85 18.49
N VAL A 296 -21.61 6.71 18.10
CA VAL A 296 -21.39 7.80 17.15
C VAL A 296 -20.29 8.75 17.63
N GLU A 297 -20.27 9.11 18.92
CA GLU A 297 -19.19 9.93 19.50
C GLU A 297 -17.83 9.23 19.47
N ALA A 298 -17.79 7.91 19.68
CA ALA A 298 -16.56 7.14 19.59
C ALA A 298 -16.03 7.09 18.15
N ASP A 299 -16.91 6.94 17.17
CA ASP A 299 -16.55 6.92 15.74
C ASP A 299 -16.17 8.31 15.23
N LEU A 300 -16.84 9.37 15.71
CA LEU A 300 -16.45 10.76 15.44
C LEU A 300 -15.03 11.05 15.93
N LYS A 301 -14.70 10.66 17.18
CA LYS A 301 -13.35 10.82 17.75
C LYS A 301 -12.30 10.02 17.00
N ALA A 302 -12.68 8.90 16.42
CA ALA A 302 -11.79 8.04 15.66
C ALA A 302 -11.71 8.39 14.16
N GLY A 303 -12.42 9.43 13.69
CA GLY A 303 -12.46 9.81 12.28
C GLY A 303 -13.15 8.78 11.37
N ARG A 304 -14.02 7.93 11.93
CA ARG A 304 -14.71 6.83 11.23
C ARG A 304 -16.22 7.09 11.06
N LEU A 305 -16.64 8.36 11.04
CA LEU A 305 -18.04 8.68 10.80
C LEU A 305 -18.47 8.18 9.41
N ASP A 306 -19.71 7.71 9.30
CA ASP A 306 -20.28 7.30 8.02
C ASP A 306 -20.35 8.49 7.05
N ASP A 307 -20.17 8.23 5.76
CA ASP A 307 -20.14 9.29 4.73
C ASP A 307 -21.46 10.07 4.67
N GLU A 308 -22.60 9.43 4.97
CA GLU A 308 -23.91 10.07 5.04
C GLU A 308 -24.04 11.08 6.20
N ASP A 309 -23.21 10.94 7.24
CA ASP A 309 -23.23 11.80 8.43
C ASP A 309 -22.14 12.87 8.40
N LYS A 310 -21.14 12.73 7.51
CA LYS A 310 -20.07 13.71 7.34
C LYS A 310 -20.64 15.06 6.87
N GLY A 311 -20.35 16.11 7.63
CA GLY A 311 -20.73 17.48 7.29
C GLY A 311 -22.09 17.93 7.82
N LYS A 312 -22.86 17.05 8.47
CA LYS A 312 -24.04 17.45 9.25
C LYS A 312 -23.60 18.09 10.58
N ASP A 313 -24.36 19.07 11.06
CA ASP A 313 -24.14 19.63 12.39
C ASP A 313 -24.64 18.68 13.48
N GLU A 314 -24.12 18.84 14.70
CA GLU A 314 -24.45 17.97 15.83
C GLU A 314 -25.95 17.96 16.15
N ALA A 315 -26.65 19.08 16.02
CA ALA A 315 -28.08 19.13 16.34
C ALA A 315 -28.91 18.33 15.34
N THR A 316 -28.58 18.42 14.05
CA THR A 316 -29.17 17.58 13.01
C THR A 316 -28.92 16.09 13.28
N LEU A 317 -27.66 15.72 13.52
CA LEU A 317 -27.30 14.33 13.81
C LEU A 317 -28.06 13.79 15.03
N ARG A 318 -28.09 14.53 16.13
CA ARG A 318 -28.82 14.12 17.35
C ARG A 318 -30.30 13.90 17.06
N ASN A 319 -30.93 14.75 16.25
CA ASN A 319 -32.35 14.61 15.92
C ASN A 319 -32.62 13.37 15.04
N GLU A 320 -31.78 13.12 14.04
CA GLU A 320 -31.88 11.92 13.20
C GLU A 320 -31.69 10.64 14.03
N TYR A 321 -30.65 10.58 14.86
CA TYR A 321 -30.42 9.44 15.74
C TYR A 321 -31.52 9.26 16.80
N ARG A 322 -32.13 10.35 17.28
CA ARG A 322 -33.30 10.28 18.16
C ARG A 322 -34.50 9.67 17.44
N THR A 323 -34.72 10.03 16.18
CA THR A 323 -35.78 9.44 15.34
C THR A 323 -35.54 7.95 15.12
N ILE A 324 -34.28 7.55 14.91
CA ILE A 324 -33.89 6.12 14.80
C ILE A 324 -34.17 5.39 16.12
N ALA A 325 -33.78 5.97 17.26
CA ALA A 325 -34.05 5.41 18.58
C ALA A 325 -35.55 5.23 18.83
N GLU A 326 -36.36 6.24 18.49
CA GLU A 326 -37.82 6.18 18.60
C GLU A 326 -38.40 5.03 17.77
N ARG A 327 -37.96 4.90 16.51
CA ARG A 327 -38.38 3.81 15.61
C ARG A 327 -38.01 2.44 16.18
N ARG A 328 -36.80 2.28 16.73
CA ARG A 328 -36.34 1.02 17.34
C ARG A 328 -37.14 0.65 18.58
N ILE A 329 -37.36 1.59 19.50
CA ILE A 329 -38.16 1.36 20.71
C ILE A 329 -39.60 0.99 20.34
N ARG A 330 -40.20 1.70 19.38
CA ARG A 330 -41.56 1.41 18.93
C ARG A 330 -41.66 0.00 18.35
N LEU A 331 -40.73 -0.37 17.47
CA LEU A 331 -40.70 -1.69 16.87
C LEU A 331 -40.48 -2.79 17.93
N GLY A 332 -39.53 -2.59 18.85
CA GLY A 332 -39.25 -3.54 19.94
C GLY A 332 -40.45 -3.77 20.86
N LEU A 333 -41.17 -2.71 21.24
CA LEU A 333 -42.39 -2.81 22.03
C LEU A 333 -43.49 -3.57 21.29
N MET A 334 -43.65 -3.32 19.99
CA MET A 334 -44.63 -4.04 19.17
C MET A 334 -44.29 -5.53 19.04
N LEU A 335 -43.03 -5.87 18.76
CA LEU A 335 -42.59 -7.28 18.69
C LEU A 335 -42.74 -7.98 20.04
N SER A 336 -42.41 -7.29 21.13
CA SER A 336 -42.62 -7.80 22.50
C SER A 336 -44.09 -8.13 22.75
N GLU A 337 -44.99 -7.23 22.36
CA GLU A 337 -46.43 -7.44 22.54
C GLU A 337 -46.98 -8.55 21.63
N ILE A 338 -46.53 -8.64 20.39
CA ILE A 338 -46.89 -9.76 19.48
C ILE A 338 -46.44 -11.08 20.09
N GLY A 339 -45.19 -11.18 20.55
CA GLY A 339 -44.68 -12.40 21.17
C GLY A 339 -45.43 -12.74 22.47
N ARG A 340 -45.74 -11.75 23.30
CA ARG A 340 -46.53 -11.93 24.54
C ARG A 340 -47.95 -12.42 24.24
N ALA A 341 -48.66 -11.80 23.30
CA ALA A 341 -50.05 -12.13 22.97
C ALA A 341 -50.17 -13.53 22.34
N ASN A 342 -49.14 -13.98 21.64
CA ASN A 342 -49.10 -15.30 20.99
C ASN A 342 -48.29 -16.34 21.78
N ASN A 343 -47.92 -16.04 23.03
CA ASN A 343 -47.18 -16.93 23.92
C ASN A 343 -45.88 -17.50 23.29
N VAL A 344 -45.17 -16.68 22.53
CA VAL A 344 -43.84 -17.00 22.01
C VAL A 344 -42.87 -17.00 23.19
N GLN A 345 -42.11 -18.09 23.36
CA GLN A 345 -41.14 -18.22 24.45
C GLN A 345 -39.82 -18.80 23.94
N VAL A 346 -38.72 -18.32 24.50
CA VAL A 346 -37.38 -18.91 24.29
C VAL A 346 -37.18 -19.99 25.34
N GLY A 347 -37.09 -21.23 24.90
CA GLY A 347 -36.90 -22.38 25.76
C GLY A 347 -35.49 -22.46 26.35
N GLN A 348 -35.35 -23.22 27.43
CA GLN A 348 -34.07 -23.40 28.11
C GLN A 348 -33.01 -24.08 27.22
N GLU A 349 -33.44 -24.97 26.32
CA GLU A 349 -32.55 -25.64 25.36
C GLU A 349 -31.98 -24.65 24.32
N GLU A 350 -32.81 -23.71 23.85
CA GLU A 350 -32.40 -22.66 22.93
C GLU A 350 -31.41 -21.71 23.59
N MET A 351 -31.70 -21.32 24.85
CA MET A 351 -30.76 -20.53 25.66
C MET A 351 -29.43 -21.26 25.84
N THR A 352 -29.46 -22.55 26.17
CA THR A 352 -28.26 -23.35 26.37
C THR A 352 -27.44 -23.41 25.08
N ARG A 353 -28.09 -23.64 23.93
CA ARG A 353 -27.44 -23.66 22.61
C ARG A 353 -26.79 -22.32 22.27
N ALA A 354 -27.50 -21.21 22.51
CA ALA A 354 -26.96 -19.88 22.24
C ALA A 354 -25.74 -19.55 23.11
N VAL A 355 -25.75 -19.95 24.39
CA VAL A 355 -24.58 -19.76 25.26
C VAL A 355 -23.38 -20.58 24.77
N TYR A 356 -23.59 -21.83 24.32
CA TYR A 356 -22.51 -22.63 23.74
C TYR A 356 -21.98 -22.04 22.42
N GLN A 357 -22.86 -21.51 21.57
CA GLN A 357 -22.46 -20.82 20.35
C GLN A 357 -21.63 -19.57 20.67
N GLU A 358 -22.05 -18.77 21.64
CA GLU A 358 -21.28 -17.60 22.07
C GLU A 358 -19.92 -18.01 22.66
N ALA A 359 -19.86 -19.06 23.47
CA ALA A 359 -18.61 -19.60 24.01
C ALA A 359 -17.65 -20.07 22.91
N SER A 360 -18.15 -20.67 21.83
CA SER A 360 -17.32 -21.14 20.71
C SER A 360 -16.60 -20.02 19.94
N ARG A 361 -17.04 -18.76 20.12
CA ARG A 361 -16.36 -17.58 19.57
C ARG A 361 -15.07 -17.22 20.33
N TYR A 362 -14.83 -17.82 21.50
CA TYR A 362 -13.67 -17.57 22.35
C TYR A 362 -12.88 -18.85 22.63
N PRO A 363 -12.14 -19.39 21.64
CA PRO A 363 -11.34 -20.60 21.82
C PRO A 363 -10.36 -20.49 23.00
N GLY A 364 -10.37 -21.49 23.89
CA GLY A 364 -9.53 -21.54 25.10
C GLY A 364 -10.08 -20.79 26.32
N GLN A 365 -11.23 -20.11 26.20
CA GLN A 365 -11.91 -19.41 27.29
C GLN A 365 -13.38 -19.84 27.46
N GLU A 366 -13.79 -20.93 26.83
CA GLU A 366 -15.18 -21.37 26.73
C GLU A 366 -15.82 -21.55 28.11
N GLN A 367 -15.08 -22.14 29.06
CA GLN A 367 -15.55 -22.35 30.44
C GLN A 367 -15.80 -21.02 31.17
N GLN A 368 -14.97 -20.01 30.94
CA GLN A 368 -15.15 -18.69 31.57
C GLN A 368 -16.39 -17.99 31.02
N VAL A 369 -16.64 -18.10 29.71
CA VAL A 369 -17.86 -17.57 29.07
C VAL A 369 -19.10 -18.27 29.62
N LEU A 370 -19.08 -19.61 29.72
CA LEU A 370 -20.18 -20.38 30.31
C LEU A 370 -20.46 -19.97 31.77
N GLU A 371 -19.41 -19.80 32.58
CA GLU A 371 -19.55 -19.32 33.96
C GLU A 371 -20.07 -17.89 34.03
N PHE A 372 -19.64 -17.00 33.14
CA PHE A 372 -20.10 -15.63 33.07
C PHE A 372 -21.61 -15.56 32.87
N PHE A 373 -22.16 -16.29 31.89
CA PHE A 373 -23.61 -16.34 31.66
C PHE A 373 -24.38 -16.99 32.81
N ARG A 374 -23.78 -17.96 33.53
CA ARG A 374 -24.39 -18.55 34.73
C ARG A 374 -24.46 -17.58 35.91
N LYS A 375 -23.41 -16.78 36.11
CA LYS A 375 -23.28 -15.85 37.25
C LYS A 375 -23.95 -14.49 36.98
N ASN A 376 -24.26 -14.17 35.73
CA ASN A 376 -24.79 -12.88 35.32
C ASN A 376 -26.16 -13.02 34.62
N PRO A 377 -27.28 -13.00 35.37
CA PRO A 377 -28.62 -13.11 34.80
C PRO A 377 -28.91 -12.05 33.73
N GLN A 378 -28.39 -10.84 33.89
CA GLN A 378 -28.57 -9.77 32.89
C GLN A 378 -27.92 -10.12 31.55
N ALA A 379 -26.76 -10.77 31.57
CA ALA A 379 -26.11 -11.24 30.35
C ALA A 379 -26.95 -12.32 29.66
N ALA A 380 -27.57 -13.22 30.43
CA ALA A 380 -28.48 -14.22 29.89
C ALA A 380 -29.73 -13.59 29.25
N GLU A 381 -30.31 -12.54 29.84
CA GLU A 381 -31.42 -11.79 29.23
C GLU A 381 -31.01 -11.09 27.93
N ASN A 382 -29.82 -10.50 27.89
CA ASN A 382 -29.30 -9.86 26.67
C ASN A 382 -29.12 -10.88 25.53
N LEU A 383 -28.79 -12.13 25.85
CA LEU A 383 -28.72 -13.22 24.87
C LEU A 383 -30.11 -13.76 24.49
N ARG A 384 -31.09 -13.68 25.40
CA ARG A 384 -32.48 -14.10 25.13
C ARG A 384 -33.19 -13.15 24.18
N ALA A 385 -32.99 -11.85 24.31
CA ALA A 385 -33.66 -10.84 23.50
C ALA A 385 -33.59 -11.10 21.98
N PRO A 386 -32.41 -11.31 21.35
CA PRO A 386 -32.33 -11.60 19.92
C PRO A 386 -32.97 -12.95 19.54
N LEU A 387 -32.91 -13.96 20.42
CA LEU A 387 -33.60 -15.24 20.17
C LEU A 387 -35.11 -15.07 20.17
N PHE A 388 -35.64 -14.29 21.12
CA PHE A 388 -37.06 -13.99 21.19
C PHE A 388 -37.52 -13.23 19.95
N GLU A 389 -36.74 -12.21 19.53
CA GLU A 389 -37.01 -11.47 18.30
C GLU A 389 -37.07 -12.39 17.07
N GLU A 390 -36.07 -13.27 16.90
CA GLU A 390 -36.08 -14.24 15.79
C GLU A 390 -37.31 -15.14 15.80
N LYS A 391 -37.73 -15.63 16.98
CA LYS A 391 -38.94 -16.46 17.09
C LYS A 391 -40.21 -15.70 16.77
N VAL A 392 -40.31 -14.44 17.16
CA VAL A 392 -41.45 -13.59 16.79
C VAL A 392 -41.45 -13.37 15.28
N VAL A 393 -40.29 -13.08 14.68
CA VAL A 393 -40.16 -12.95 13.22
C VAL A 393 -40.56 -14.25 12.52
N ASP A 394 -40.12 -15.41 12.99
CA ASP A 394 -40.52 -16.72 12.43
C ASP A 394 -42.03 -16.91 12.48
N PHE A 395 -42.63 -16.70 13.66
CA PHE A 395 -44.08 -16.79 13.83
C PHE A 395 -44.83 -15.86 12.85
N MET A 396 -44.32 -14.65 12.63
CA MET A 396 -44.94 -13.71 11.70
C MET A 396 -44.76 -14.12 10.24
N LEU A 397 -43.60 -14.67 9.87
CA LEU A 397 -43.34 -15.16 8.52
C LEU A 397 -44.17 -16.39 8.16
N GLU A 398 -44.50 -17.24 9.13
CA GLU A 398 -45.44 -18.37 8.95
C GLU A 398 -46.86 -17.89 8.60
N LEU A 399 -47.25 -16.72 9.09
CA LEU A 399 -48.57 -16.11 8.83
C LEU A 399 -48.56 -15.16 7.62
N ALA A 400 -47.40 -14.66 7.24
CA ALA A 400 -47.25 -13.71 6.15
C ALA A 400 -47.33 -14.41 4.79
N LYS A 401 -47.80 -13.68 3.78
CA LYS A 401 -47.70 -14.13 2.38
C LYS A 401 -46.28 -13.87 1.87
N VAL A 402 -45.42 -14.88 1.98
CA VAL A 402 -44.05 -14.83 1.45
C VAL A 402 -44.05 -15.25 -0.02
N THR A 403 -43.39 -14.47 -0.87
CA THR A 403 -43.20 -14.78 -2.30
C THR A 403 -41.73 -14.97 -2.61
N GLU A 404 -41.40 -16.04 -3.34
CA GLU A 404 -40.04 -16.29 -3.79
C GLU A 404 -39.73 -15.49 -5.05
N ARG A 405 -38.51 -14.94 -5.11
CA ARG A 405 -37.99 -14.23 -6.28
C ARG A 405 -36.55 -14.66 -6.50
N GLN A 406 -36.24 -15.02 -7.74
CA GLN A 406 -34.87 -15.27 -8.16
C GLN A 406 -34.11 -13.94 -8.27
N VAL A 407 -32.94 -13.86 -7.63
CA VAL A 407 -32.06 -12.68 -7.64
C VAL A 407 -30.63 -13.12 -7.97
N ALA A 408 -29.86 -12.19 -8.55
CA ALA A 408 -28.42 -12.40 -8.72
C ALA A 408 -27.69 -12.27 -7.37
N PRO A 409 -26.55 -12.95 -7.15
CA PRO A 409 -25.79 -12.86 -5.90
C PRO A 409 -25.42 -11.42 -5.52
N GLU A 410 -25.09 -10.58 -6.49
CA GLU A 410 -24.72 -9.18 -6.29
C GLU A 410 -25.90 -8.35 -5.76
N GLU A 411 -27.12 -8.66 -6.20
CA GLU A 411 -28.34 -8.00 -5.71
C GLU A 411 -28.72 -8.44 -4.28
N LEU A 412 -28.36 -9.67 -3.91
CA LEU A 412 -28.59 -10.18 -2.57
C LEU A 412 -27.60 -9.56 -1.56
N THR A 413 -26.34 -9.41 -1.95
CA THR A 413 -25.28 -8.83 -1.09
C THR A 413 -25.38 -7.32 -0.97
N ALA A 414 -25.79 -6.59 -2.02
CA ALA A 414 -25.97 -5.13 -1.96
C ALA A 414 -27.17 -4.68 -1.08
N ALA A 415 -28.09 -5.60 -0.77
CA ALA A 415 -29.28 -5.33 0.03
C ALA A 415 -29.16 -5.75 1.50
N ALA A 416 -28.04 -6.39 1.87
CA ALA A 416 -27.66 -6.69 3.24
C ALA A 416 -27.03 -5.45 3.88
#